data_AF-A0A7Y2T3U9-F1
#
_entry.id   AF-A0A7Y2T3U9-F1
#
_cell.length_a   1.000
_cell.length_b   1.000
_cell.length_c   1.000
_cell.angle_alpha   90.00
_cell.angle_beta   90.00
_cell.angle_gamma   90.00
#
_symmetry.space_group_name_H-M   'P 1'
#
loop_
_entity.id
_entity.type
_entity.pdbx_description
1 polymer ?
#
loop_
_entity_poly.entity_id
_entity_poly.type
_entity_poly.pdbx_seq_one_letter_code
_entity_poly.pdbx_strand_id
1 'polypeptide(L)'
;MINKAKPATWFWIVSVLALIWNLLGVLNYLAQAFITEEMKTEYTAEQLTLIEGRPAWVTAAFAIAVWGGLLGCIALLIRKRWARPLLLISLLGIVAQTGYNIFATDAYEIFGSLMGLVIPLIVVIIGILLVLVAKIADSKHWLS
;
A
#
# COMPACT_ATOMS: atom_id res chain seq x y z
N MET A 1 -19.17 -17.08 24.96
CA MET A 1 -17.78 -16.58 24.81
C MET A 1 -17.15 -17.32 23.65
N ILE A 2 -16.79 -16.64 22.55
CA ILE A 2 -16.11 -17.29 21.42
C ILE A 2 -14.70 -17.66 21.88
N ASN A 3 -14.38 -18.96 21.89
CA ASN A 3 -13.06 -19.46 22.28
C ASN A 3 -12.04 -19.02 21.21
N LYS A 4 -11.15 -18.07 21.55
CA LYS A 4 -10.19 -17.51 20.59
C LYS A 4 -9.15 -18.57 20.22
N ALA A 5 -9.15 -19.01 18.97
CA ALA A 5 -8.09 -19.87 18.47
C ALA A 5 -6.74 -19.13 18.50
N LYS A 6 -5.68 -19.86 18.85
CA LYS A 6 -4.31 -19.33 18.85
C LYS A 6 -3.87 -19.10 17.39
N PRO A 7 -3.40 -17.90 17.02
CA PRO A 7 -2.86 -17.65 15.69
C PRO A 7 -1.62 -18.51 15.43
N ALA A 8 -1.46 -18.97 14.19
CA ALA A 8 -0.26 -19.67 13.77
C ALA A 8 0.96 -18.74 13.72
N THR A 9 2.18 -19.27 13.86
CA THR A 9 3.41 -18.46 13.84
C THR A 9 3.58 -17.66 12.55
N TRP A 10 3.19 -18.23 11.39
CA TRP A 10 3.29 -17.54 10.11
C TRP A 10 2.45 -16.25 10.06
N PHE A 11 1.34 -16.18 10.80
CA PHE A 11 0.48 -14.99 10.85
C PHE A 11 1.26 -13.79 11.38
N TRP A 12 2.04 -14.00 12.44
CA TRP A 12 2.85 -12.96 13.05
C TRP A 12 3.97 -12.52 12.12
N ILE A 13 4.69 -13.48 11.52
CA ILE A 13 5.77 -13.19 10.56
C ILE A 13 5.25 -12.36 9.39
N VAL A 14 4.16 -12.80 8.75
CA VAL A 14 3.55 -12.09 7.62
C VAL A 14 3.07 -10.71 8.04
N SER A 15 2.44 -10.57 9.21
CA SER A 15 1.93 -9.27 9.67
C SER A 15 3.05 -8.26 9.98
N VAL A 16 4.20 -8.72 10.50
CA VAL A 16 5.37 -7.86 10.74
C VAL A 16 6.01 -7.43 9.42
N LEU A 17 6.23 -8.38 8.49
CA LEU A 17 6.79 -8.06 7.17
C LEU A 17 5.87 -7.11 6.39
N ALA A 18 4.56 -7.33 6.48
CA ALA A 18 3.56 -6.45 5.88
C ALA A 18 3.58 -5.04 6.47
N LEU A 19 3.79 -4.91 7.78
CA LEU A 19 3.93 -3.62 8.44
C LEU A 19 5.15 -2.86 7.91
N ILE A 20 6.30 -3.52 7.82
CA ILE A 20 7.54 -2.92 7.29
C ILE A 20 7.34 -2.50 5.84
N TRP A 21 6.73 -3.35 5.01
CA TRP A 21 6.42 -3.03 3.61
C TRP A 21 5.52 -1.79 3.48
N ASN A 22 4.45 -1.71 4.27
CA ASN A 22 3.56 -0.55 4.23
C ASN A 22 4.24 0.73 4.76
N LEU A 23 5.17 0.61 5.70
CA LEU A 23 5.97 1.73 6.15
C LEU A 23 6.83 2.31 5.01
N LEU A 24 7.43 1.46 4.16
CA LEU A 24 8.13 1.92 2.95
C LEU A 24 7.20 2.69 2.01
N GLY A 25 5.96 2.22 1.85
CA GLY A 25 4.93 2.92 1.08
C GLY A 25 4.62 4.30 1.65
N VAL A 26 4.45 4.42 2.98
CA VAL A 26 4.21 5.70 3.65
C VAL A 26 5.40 6.64 3.49
N LEU A 27 6.63 6.15 3.62
CA LEU A 27 7.84 6.95 3.41
C LEU A 27 7.90 7.49 1.97
N ASN A 28 7.60 6.65 0.97
CA ASN A 28 7.55 7.07 -0.43
C ASN A 28 6.45 8.13 -0.67
N TYR A 29 5.27 7.97 -0.06
CA TYR A 29 4.21 9.00 -0.13
C TYR A 29 4.69 10.33 0.44
N LEU A 30 5.31 10.31 1.63
CA LEU A 30 5.80 11.51 2.29
C LEU A 30 6.94 12.18 1.51
N ALA A 31 7.88 11.39 0.96
CA ALA A 31 8.97 11.90 0.14
C ALA A 31 8.44 12.67 -1.09
N GLN A 32 7.39 12.16 -1.74
CA GLN A 32 6.78 12.85 -2.88
C GLN A 32 5.89 14.04 -2.46
N ALA A 33 5.14 13.91 -1.36
CA ALA A 33 4.27 14.97 -0.86
C ALA A 33 5.04 16.19 -0.33
N PHE A 34 6.26 15.96 0.17
CA PHE A 34 7.13 16.99 0.74
C PHE A 34 8.47 17.07 -0.01
N ILE A 35 8.43 16.92 -1.33
CA ILE A 35 9.63 16.97 -2.17
C ILE A 35 10.34 18.33 -1.99
N THR A 36 11.62 18.30 -1.63
CA THR A 36 12.46 19.48 -1.43
C THR A 36 13.24 19.77 -2.71
N GLU A 37 13.73 21.01 -2.86
CA GLU A 37 14.57 21.39 -4.01
C GLU A 37 15.82 20.50 -4.15
N GLU A 38 16.39 20.05 -3.03
CA GLU A 38 17.51 19.10 -3.05
C GLU A 38 17.08 17.73 -3.60
N MET A 39 15.96 17.17 -3.13
CA MET A 39 15.44 15.88 -3.61
C MET A 39 15.03 15.93 -5.09
N LYS A 40 14.60 17.10 -5.60
CA LYS A 40 14.28 17.26 -7.03
C LYS A 40 15.47 16.94 -7.93
N THR A 41 16.70 17.11 -7.45
CA THR A 41 17.91 16.80 -8.23
C THR A 41 18.10 15.29 -8.47
N GLU A 42 17.40 14.43 -7.73
CA GLU A 42 17.41 12.98 -7.91
C GLU A 42 16.48 12.50 -9.04
N TYR A 43 15.65 13.40 -9.59
CA TYR A 43 14.67 13.10 -10.62
C TYR A 43 15.01 13.77 -11.95
N THR A 44 14.59 13.15 -13.05
CA THR A 44 14.56 13.84 -14.35
C THR A 44 13.43 14.86 -14.41
N ALA A 45 13.51 15.82 -15.33
CA ALA A 45 12.46 16.82 -15.53
C ALA A 45 11.09 16.19 -15.86
N GLU A 46 11.09 15.10 -16.64
CA GLU A 46 9.88 14.34 -17.00
C GLU A 46 9.28 13.62 -15.79
N GLN A 47 10.12 13.02 -14.94
CA GLN A 47 9.69 12.38 -13.70
C GLN A 47 9.06 13.39 -12.73
N LEU A 48 9.69 14.56 -12.55
CA LEU A 48 9.14 15.63 -11.72
C LEU A 48 7.80 16.13 -12.25
N THR A 49 7.69 16.35 -13.56
CA THR A 49 6.44 16.76 -14.20
C THR A 49 5.31 15.78 -13.89
N LEU A 50 5.59 14.47 -13.91
CA LEU A 50 4.59 13.46 -13.58
C LEU A 50 4.24 13.40 -12.08
N ILE A 51 5.22 13.57 -11.20
CA ILE A 51 5.02 13.56 -9.75
C ILE A 51 4.24 14.81 -9.29
N GLU A 52 4.68 16.00 -9.70
CA GLU A 52 4.08 17.28 -9.32
C GLU A 52 2.75 17.53 -10.04
N GLY A 53 2.59 17.04 -11.27
CA GLY A 53 1.36 17.12 -12.05
C GLY A 53 0.28 16.11 -11.63
N ARG A 54 0.51 15.29 -10.59
CA ARG A 54 -0.44 14.28 -10.15
C ARG A 54 -1.77 14.92 -9.69
N PRO A 55 -2.92 14.49 -10.24
CA PRO A 55 -4.22 15.00 -9.80
C PRO A 55 -4.49 14.73 -8.32
N ALA A 56 -5.17 15.67 -7.66
CA ALA A 56 -5.47 15.60 -6.22
C ALA A 56 -6.18 14.30 -5.80
N TRP A 57 -7.07 13.77 -6.64
CA TRP A 57 -7.78 12.52 -6.35
C TRP A 57 -6.85 11.29 -6.38
N VAL A 58 -5.82 11.29 -7.24
CA VAL A 58 -4.80 10.22 -7.30
C VAL A 58 -3.89 10.32 -6.08
N THR A 59 -3.52 11.54 -5.67
CA THR A 59 -2.78 11.78 -4.43
C THR A 59 -3.56 11.30 -3.21
N ALA A 60 -4.88 11.54 -3.17
CA ALA A 60 -5.74 11.01 -2.13
C ALA A 60 -5.82 9.48 -2.16
N ALA A 61 -5.95 8.87 -3.35
CA ALA A 61 -5.91 7.40 -3.50
C ALA A 61 -4.59 6.81 -3.00
N PHE A 62 -3.46 7.47 -3.27
CA PHE A 62 -2.15 7.08 -2.75
C PHE A 62 -2.10 7.15 -1.22
N ALA A 63 -2.57 8.26 -0.63
CA ALA A 63 -2.64 8.40 0.81
C ALA A 63 -3.48 7.28 1.43
N ILE A 64 -4.66 7.01 0.86
CA ILE A 64 -5.56 5.93 1.32
C ILE A 64 -4.87 4.56 1.20
N ALA A 65 -4.15 4.31 0.10
CA ALA A 65 -3.40 3.08 -0.11
C ALA A 65 -2.40 2.83 1.04
N VAL A 66 -1.51 3.79 1.30
CA VAL A 66 -0.40 3.58 2.23
C VAL A 66 -0.82 3.68 3.70
N TRP A 67 -1.68 4.65 4.05
CA TRP A 67 -2.15 4.82 5.42
C TRP A 67 -3.17 3.77 5.81
N GLY A 68 -4.08 3.41 4.89
CA GLY A 68 -5.00 2.29 5.11
C GLY A 68 -4.25 0.97 5.27
N GLY A 69 -3.17 0.78 4.50
CA GLY A 69 -2.32 -0.40 4.57
C GLY A 69 -1.56 -0.48 5.88
N LEU A 70 -0.92 0.63 6.30
CA LEU A 70 -0.24 0.76 7.59
C LEU A 70 -1.19 0.47 8.76
N LEU A 71 -2.32 1.16 8.84
CA LEU A 71 -3.30 0.98 9.90
C LEU A 71 -3.91 -0.43 9.88
N GLY A 72 -4.13 -0.99 8.69
CA GLY A 72 -4.59 -2.36 8.51
C GLY A 72 -3.60 -3.39 9.03
N CYS A 73 -2.30 -3.23 8.76
CA CYS A 73 -1.24 -4.09 9.28
C CYS A 73 -1.07 -3.96 10.80
N ILE A 74 -1.16 -2.75 11.34
CA ILE A 74 -1.18 -2.54 12.80
C ILE A 74 -2.38 -3.29 13.40
N ALA A 75 -3.57 -3.11 12.82
CA ALA A 75 -4.79 -3.79 13.27
C ALA A 75 -4.68 -5.33 13.18
N LEU A 76 -3.98 -5.88 12.18
CA LEU A 76 -3.66 -7.32 12.14
C LEU A 76 -2.81 -7.74 13.34
N LEU A 77 -1.72 -7.04 13.63
CA LEU A 77 -0.83 -7.36 14.74
C LEU A 77 -1.53 -7.27 16.10
N ILE A 78 -2.39 -6.27 16.30
CA ILE A 78 -3.22 -6.16 17.52
C ILE A 78 -4.50 -7.00 17.46
N ARG A 79 -4.64 -7.85 16.43
CA ARG A 79 -5.69 -8.85 16.23
C ARG A 79 -7.11 -8.27 16.25
N LYS A 80 -7.36 -7.20 15.51
CA LYS A 80 -8.66 -6.57 15.44
C LYS A 80 -9.41 -6.82 14.14
N ARG A 81 -10.73 -7.03 14.22
CA ARG A 81 -11.59 -7.31 13.06
C ARG A 81 -11.66 -6.19 12.02
N TRP A 82 -11.44 -4.95 12.45
CA TRP A 82 -11.36 -3.79 11.55
C TRP A 82 -10.09 -3.75 10.70
N ALA A 83 -9.14 -4.68 10.88
CA ALA A 83 -8.02 -4.86 9.95
C ALA A 83 -8.47 -5.15 8.52
N ARG A 84 -9.49 -6.01 8.36
CA ARG A 84 -9.99 -6.41 7.05
C ARG A 84 -10.58 -5.25 6.24
N PRO A 85 -11.53 -4.44 6.74
CA PRO A 85 -12.03 -3.29 5.99
C PRO A 85 -10.94 -2.25 5.70
N LEU A 86 -9.99 -2.01 6.61
CA LEU A 86 -8.86 -1.08 6.35
C LEU A 86 -7.98 -1.55 5.19
N LEU A 87 -7.63 -2.84 5.15
CA LEU A 87 -6.83 -3.41 4.07
C LEU A 87 -7.59 -3.47 2.74
N LEU A 88 -8.92 -3.62 2.77
CA LEU A 88 -9.75 -3.50 1.58
C LEU A 88 -9.76 -2.07 1.03
N ILE A 89 -9.93 -1.07 1.90
CA ILE A 89 -9.88 0.34 1.52
C ILE A 89 -8.50 0.69 0.95
N SER A 90 -7.43 0.22 1.59
CA SER A 90 -6.05 0.33 1.09
C SER A 90 -5.91 -0.26 -0.32
N LEU A 91 -6.40 -1.48 -0.53
CA LEU A 91 -6.36 -2.13 -1.85
C LEU A 91 -7.10 -1.32 -2.92
N LEU A 92 -8.25 -0.72 -2.59
CA LEU A 92 -8.95 0.16 -3.53
C LEU A 92 -8.12 1.40 -3.88
N GLY A 93 -7.44 1.99 -2.90
CA GLY A 93 -6.48 3.09 -3.13
C GLY A 93 -5.33 2.68 -4.05
N ILE A 94 -4.75 1.50 -3.82
CA ILE A 94 -3.69 0.92 -4.66
C ILE A 94 -4.18 0.77 -6.10
N VAL A 95 -5.33 0.11 -6.31
CA VAL A 95 -5.89 -0.13 -7.64
C VAL A 95 -6.20 1.19 -8.36
N ALA A 96 -6.78 2.17 -7.67
CA ALA A 96 -7.09 3.48 -8.25
C ALA A 96 -5.81 4.23 -8.68
N GLN A 97 -4.80 4.29 -7.81
CA GLN A 97 -3.53 4.94 -8.12
C GLN A 97 -2.79 4.21 -9.25
N THR A 98 -2.61 2.89 -9.14
CA THR A 98 -1.88 2.08 -10.11
C THR A 98 -2.59 2.08 -11.46
N GLY A 99 -3.92 2.01 -11.48
CA GLY A 99 -4.70 2.12 -12.70
C GLY A 99 -4.49 3.46 -13.41
N TYR A 100 -4.50 4.57 -12.66
CA TYR A 100 -4.18 5.88 -13.24
C TYR A 100 -2.77 5.90 -13.85
N ASN A 101 -1.77 5.43 -13.11
CA ASN A 101 -0.37 5.45 -13.57
C ASN A 101 -0.11 4.55 -14.78
N ILE A 102 -0.88 3.46 -14.96
CA ILE A 102 -0.68 2.55 -16.09
C ILE A 102 -1.48 2.98 -17.33
N PHE A 103 -2.69 3.50 -17.14
CA PHE A 103 -3.62 3.73 -18.26
C PHE A 103 -3.81 5.21 -18.62
N ALA A 104 -3.45 6.14 -17.75
CA ALA A 104 -3.69 7.57 -17.94
C ALA A 104 -2.40 8.42 -17.93
N THR A 105 -1.22 7.80 -17.84
CA THR A 105 0.07 8.49 -17.87
C THR A 105 1.13 7.68 -18.61
N ASP A 106 2.22 8.35 -19.00
CA ASP A 106 3.40 7.74 -19.61
C ASP A 106 4.40 7.23 -18.53
N ALA A 107 3.89 6.72 -17.40
CA ALA A 107 4.75 6.33 -16.29
C ALA A 107 5.70 5.18 -16.65
N TYR A 108 5.28 4.28 -17.55
CA TYR A 108 6.10 3.17 -18.02
C TYR A 108 7.31 3.67 -18.83
N GLU A 109 7.08 4.63 -19.71
CA GLU A 109 8.10 5.26 -20.54
C GLU A 109 9.09 6.07 -19.68
N ILE A 110 8.58 6.84 -18.73
CA ILE A 110 9.35 7.77 -17.90
C ILE A 110 10.14 7.07 -16.77
N PHE A 111 9.54 6.09 -16.09
CA PHE A 111 10.16 5.37 -14.97
C PHE A 111 10.75 4.00 -15.37
N GLY A 112 10.57 3.60 -16.63
CA GLY A 112 11.00 2.31 -17.14
C GLY A 112 10.18 1.13 -16.61
N SER A 113 10.53 -0.08 -17.06
CA SER A 113 9.75 -1.29 -16.79
C SER A 113 9.65 -1.65 -15.31
N LEU A 114 10.75 -1.49 -14.56
CA LEU A 114 10.78 -1.88 -13.15
C LEU A 114 9.90 -0.96 -12.30
N MET A 115 10.12 0.36 -12.34
CA MET A 115 9.44 1.32 -11.47
C MET A 115 8.09 1.77 -12.01
N GLY A 116 7.93 1.84 -13.34
CA GLY A 116 6.68 2.25 -13.99
C GLY A 116 5.62 1.15 -14.09
N LEU A 117 5.99 -0.13 -13.98
CA LEU A 117 5.05 -1.25 -14.16
C LEU A 117 5.21 -2.37 -13.12
N VAL A 118 6.40 -2.97 -13.01
CA VAL A 118 6.59 -4.18 -12.18
C VAL A 118 6.34 -3.91 -10.70
N ILE A 119 6.94 -2.86 -10.14
CA ILE A 119 6.73 -2.49 -8.73
C ILE A 119 5.24 -2.17 -8.44
N PRO A 120 4.54 -1.32 -9.22
CA PRO A 120 3.11 -1.11 -9.05
C PRO A 120 2.27 -2.40 -9.04
N LEU A 121 2.56 -3.35 -9.94
CA LEU A 121 1.86 -4.65 -9.97
C LEU A 121 2.16 -5.49 -8.73
N ILE A 122 3.41 -5.49 -8.25
CA ILE A 122 3.78 -6.16 -6.99
C ILE A 122 3.01 -5.55 -5.82
N VAL A 123 2.84 -4.23 -5.76
CA VAL A 123 2.06 -3.55 -4.72
C VAL A 123 0.59 -4.01 -4.76
N VAL A 124 -0.01 -4.14 -5.95
CA VAL A 124 -1.38 -4.69 -6.11
C VAL A 124 -1.46 -6.12 -5.57
N ILE A 125 -0.51 -6.98 -5.95
CA ILE A 125 -0.47 -8.38 -5.50
C ILE A 125 -0.36 -8.46 -3.97
N ILE A 126 0.56 -7.69 -3.38
CA ILE A 126 0.73 -7.65 -1.92
C ILE A 126 -0.56 -7.15 -1.25
N GLY A 127 -1.20 -6.11 -1.77
CA GLY A 127 -2.48 -5.62 -1.26
C GLY A 127 -3.56 -6.70 -1.23
N ILE A 128 -3.69 -7.48 -2.32
CA ILE A 128 -4.62 -8.62 -2.40
C ILE A 128 -4.27 -9.67 -1.34
N LEU A 129 -2.99 -10.05 -1.23
CA LEU A 129 -2.53 -11.04 -0.25
C LEU A 129 -2.83 -10.60 1.19
N LEU A 130 -2.66 -9.32 1.52
CA LEU A 130 -2.97 -8.80 2.86
C LEU A 130 -4.46 -8.88 3.18
N VAL A 131 -5.33 -8.57 2.22
CA VAL A 131 -6.78 -8.75 2.36
C VAL A 131 -7.12 -10.23 2.61
N LEU A 132 -6.47 -11.14 1.89
CA LEU A 132 -6.66 -12.59 2.07
C LEU A 132 -6.19 -13.06 3.44
N VAL A 133 -5.02 -12.60 3.90
CA VAL A 133 -4.51 -12.90 5.25
C VAL A 133 -5.49 -12.42 6.31
N ALA A 134 -6.02 -11.21 6.19
CA ALA A 134 -7.02 -10.67 7.10
C ALA A 134 -8.31 -11.51 7.10
N LYS A 135 -8.78 -11.91 5.91
CA LYS A 135 -9.95 -12.81 5.75
C LYS A 135 -9.71 -14.17 6.42
N ILE A 136 -8.54 -14.77 6.21
CA ILE A 136 -8.17 -16.05 6.83
C ILE A 136 -8.14 -15.91 8.36
N ALA A 137 -7.48 -14.87 8.88
CA ALA A 137 -7.39 -14.62 10.32
C ALA A 137 -8.77 -14.39 10.95
N ASP A 138 -9.66 -13.67 10.27
CA ASP A 138 -11.04 -13.45 10.72
C ASP A 138 -11.84 -14.77 10.74
N SER A 139 -11.77 -15.56 9.66
CA SER A 139 -12.44 -16.86 9.54
C SER A 139 -11.99 -17.89 10.58
N LYS A 140 -10.71 -17.82 11.00
CA LYS A 140 -10.15 -18.67 12.06
C LYS A 140 -10.37 -18.11 13.46
N HIS A 141 -11.14 -17.04 13.61
CA HIS A 141 -11.37 -16.34 14.88
C HIS A 141 -10.07 -15.89 15.58
N TRP A 142 -9.04 -15.60 14.78
CA TRP A 142 -7.82 -14.97 15.27
C TRP A 142 -8.04 -13.49 15.53
N LEU A 143 -8.97 -12.84 14.83
CA LEU A 143 -9.31 -11.43 15.05
C LEU A 143 -10.49 -11.28 16.02
N SER A 144 -10.41 -10.26 16.88
CA SER A 144 -11.45 -9.87 17.84
C SER A 144 -12.11 -8.54 17.53
#